data_AF-L0AIF3-F1
#
_entry.id   AF-L0AIF3-F1
#
_cell.length_a   1.000
_cell.length_b   1.000
_cell.length_c   1.000
_cell.angle_alpha   90.00
_cell.angle_beta   90.00
_cell.angle_gamma   90.00
#
_symmetry.space_group_name_H-M   'P 1'
#
loop_
_entity.id
_entity.type
_entity.pdbx_description
1 polymer ?
#
loop_
_entity_poly.entity_id
_entity_poly.type
_entity_poly.pdbx_seq_one_letter_code
_entity_poly.pdbx_strand_id
1 'polypeptide(L)'
;MAKADICRRAASEAVADVEPPRLYEVVDSVLERASMVPAVLTLESAAAIACERNASANRAGTAFEEPTVNGDTTWACKSCTHGGIVSHAAGVQLIYEGLGLTRTLAHEEPWTGDGESVQVDIEEDLEILAADILVARGFYLLARTDAAETAVQTVQSFGRDQTKRHALGDDQAARARELDANLERDILELAVQTGAAAADQPATPRLLAVADEIVDTTGTSFPPVDECLVAVERSLSELEDYTTDRAKPATDP
;
A
#
# COMPACT_ATOMS: atom_id res chain seq x y z
N MET A 1 -14.28 4.62 4.25
CA MET A 1 -14.07 6.06 4.58
C MET A 1 -13.06 6.37 5.69
N ALA A 2 -13.31 6.14 6.99
CA ALA A 2 -12.44 6.70 8.05
C ALA A 2 -10.93 6.33 7.96
N LYS A 3 -10.57 5.10 7.55
CA LYS A 3 -9.17 4.68 7.36
C LYS A 3 -8.52 5.37 6.14
N ALA A 4 -9.26 5.51 5.05
CA ALA A 4 -8.77 6.18 3.85
C ALA A 4 -8.46 7.66 4.12
N ASP A 5 -9.31 8.35 4.91
CA ASP A 5 -9.07 9.74 5.29
C ASP A 5 -7.83 9.89 6.20
N ILE A 6 -7.59 8.92 7.09
CA ILE A 6 -6.39 8.86 7.93
C ILE A 6 -5.14 8.66 7.05
N CYS A 7 -5.17 7.70 6.13
CA CYS A 7 -4.06 7.42 5.22
C CYS A 7 -3.76 8.63 4.32
N ARG A 8 -4.81 9.25 3.75
CA ARG A 8 -4.66 10.43 2.89
C ARG A 8 -4.03 11.59 3.64
N ARG A 9 -4.50 11.87 4.87
CA ARG A 9 -3.90 12.90 5.71
C ARG A 9 -2.43 12.62 6.02
N ALA A 10 -2.09 11.36 6.34
CA ALA A 10 -0.71 10.99 6.61
C ALA A 10 0.19 11.09 5.37
N ALA A 11 -0.34 10.76 4.19
CA ALA A 11 0.36 10.94 2.92
C ALA A 11 0.61 12.43 2.63
N SER A 12 -0.42 13.28 2.75
CA SER A 12 -0.27 14.74 2.57
C SER A 12 0.68 15.36 3.61
N GLU A 13 0.66 14.89 4.86
CA GLU A 13 1.58 15.34 5.91
C GLU A 13 3.04 14.94 5.60
N ALA A 14 3.26 13.75 5.05
CA ALA A 14 4.60 13.25 4.69
C ALA A 14 5.28 14.03 3.56
N VAL A 15 4.51 14.79 2.78
CA VAL A 15 4.97 15.62 1.66
C VAL A 15 4.74 17.12 1.90
N ALA A 16 4.32 17.51 3.10
CA ALA A 16 3.98 18.91 3.42
C ALA A 16 5.19 19.87 3.42
N ASP A 17 6.42 19.34 3.45
CA ASP A 17 7.67 20.09 3.38
C ASP A 17 8.21 20.25 1.95
N VAL A 18 7.44 19.86 0.92
CA VAL A 18 7.83 20.00 -0.48
C VAL A 18 7.77 21.48 -0.88
N GLU A 19 8.92 21.99 -1.34
CA GLU A 19 9.05 23.28 -1.98
C GLU A 19 9.49 23.10 -3.44
N PRO A 20 9.06 23.96 -4.37
CA PRO A 20 8.22 25.16 -4.20
C PRO A 20 6.71 24.86 -4.07
N PRO A 21 5.86 25.84 -3.68
CA PRO A 21 4.42 25.63 -3.48
C PRO A 21 3.68 25.04 -4.69
N ARG A 22 4.05 25.43 -5.92
CA ARG A 22 3.43 24.87 -7.13
C ARG A 22 3.69 23.37 -7.27
N LEU A 23 4.86 22.89 -6.86
CA LEU A 23 5.16 21.45 -6.88
C LEU A 23 4.36 20.71 -5.80
N TYR A 24 4.21 21.31 -4.62
CA TYR A 24 3.33 20.77 -3.59
C TYR A 24 1.88 20.68 -4.05
N GLU A 25 1.36 21.68 -4.77
CA GLU A 25 -0.01 21.64 -5.34
C GLU A 25 -0.20 20.46 -6.30
N VAL A 26 0.79 20.15 -7.15
CA VAL A 26 0.75 18.97 -8.04
C VAL A 26 0.70 17.68 -7.22
N VAL A 27 1.61 17.55 -6.24
CA VAL A 27 1.67 16.36 -5.37
C VAL A 27 0.36 16.18 -4.59
N ASP A 28 -0.19 17.25 -4.02
CA ASP A 28 -1.43 17.19 -3.24
C ASP A 28 -2.63 16.84 -4.14
N SER A 29 -2.71 17.40 -5.36
CA SER A 29 -3.72 17.04 -6.36
C SER A 29 -3.71 15.55 -6.72
N VAL A 30 -2.51 14.95 -6.87
CA VAL A 30 -2.36 13.51 -7.07
C VAL A 30 -2.96 12.74 -5.88
N LEU A 31 -2.61 13.14 -4.65
CA LEU A 31 -3.11 12.51 -3.43
C LEU A 31 -4.61 12.72 -3.17
N GLU A 32 -5.20 13.81 -3.66
CA GLU A 32 -6.65 14.07 -3.60
C GLU A 32 -7.45 13.14 -4.52
N ARG A 33 -6.87 12.70 -5.64
CA ARG A 33 -7.52 11.79 -6.60
C ARG A 33 -7.28 10.32 -6.30
N ALA A 34 -6.27 10.03 -5.49
CA ALA A 34 -5.86 8.68 -5.12
C ALA A 34 -6.98 7.84 -4.51
N SER A 35 -7.02 6.57 -4.92
CA SER A 35 -7.98 5.55 -4.44
C SER A 35 -7.80 5.26 -2.95
N MET A 36 -6.56 5.25 -2.45
CA MET A 36 -6.15 4.85 -1.09
C MET A 36 -6.27 3.35 -0.77
N VAL A 37 -6.56 2.49 -1.76
CA VAL A 37 -6.64 1.02 -1.56
C VAL A 37 -5.34 0.41 -1.01
N PRO A 38 -4.14 0.66 -1.57
CA PRO A 38 -2.90 0.12 -1.03
C PRO A 38 -2.68 0.51 0.43
N ALA A 39 -2.85 1.79 0.78
CA ALA A 39 -2.69 2.27 2.15
C ALA A 39 -3.65 1.58 3.13
N VAL A 40 -4.93 1.46 2.75
CA VAL A 40 -5.95 0.84 3.60
C VAL A 40 -5.68 -0.65 3.76
N LEU A 41 -5.29 -1.36 2.69
CA LEU A 41 -4.91 -2.77 2.76
C LEU A 41 -3.73 -3.00 3.72
N THR A 42 -2.75 -2.09 3.76
CA THR A 42 -1.66 -2.14 4.75
C THR A 42 -2.19 -2.07 6.19
N LEU A 43 -3.14 -1.17 6.48
CA LEU A 43 -3.75 -1.08 7.81
C LEU A 43 -4.55 -2.34 8.16
N GLU A 44 -5.33 -2.86 7.21
CA GLU A 44 -6.13 -4.08 7.43
C GLU A 44 -5.27 -5.32 7.64
N SER A 45 -4.18 -5.45 6.87
CA SER A 45 -3.25 -6.57 6.99
C SER A 45 -2.60 -6.58 8.38
N ALA A 46 -2.16 -5.41 8.86
CA ALA A 46 -1.61 -5.28 10.21
C ALA A 46 -2.66 -5.64 11.29
N ALA A 47 -3.90 -5.18 11.13
CA ALA A 47 -4.99 -5.46 12.06
C ALA A 47 -5.35 -6.95 12.10
N ALA A 48 -5.46 -7.60 10.93
CA ALA A 48 -5.76 -9.02 10.81
C ALA A 48 -4.70 -9.87 11.50
N ILE A 49 -3.41 -9.60 11.24
CA ILE A 49 -2.30 -10.34 11.87
C ILE A 49 -2.26 -10.12 13.38
N ALA A 50 -2.49 -8.89 13.85
CA ALA A 50 -2.57 -8.60 15.28
C ALA A 50 -3.71 -9.38 15.95
N CYS A 51 -4.87 -9.50 15.27
CA CYS A 51 -6.00 -10.29 15.73
C CYS A 51 -5.68 -11.80 15.80
N GLU A 52 -5.11 -12.37 14.73
CA GLU A 52 -4.70 -13.79 14.67
C GLU A 52 -3.71 -14.17 15.77
N ARG A 53 -2.75 -13.28 16.04
CA ARG A 53 -1.76 -13.45 17.11
C ARG A 53 -2.42 -13.45 18.49
N ASN A 54 -3.32 -12.49 18.75
CA ASN A 54 -4.04 -12.41 20.02
C ASN A 54 -4.95 -13.64 20.24
N ALA A 55 -5.65 -14.09 19.19
CA ALA A 55 -6.47 -15.30 19.24
C ALA A 55 -5.64 -16.56 19.53
N SER A 56 -4.44 -16.65 18.95
CA SER A 56 -3.52 -17.77 19.18
C SER A 56 -2.93 -17.76 20.59
N ALA A 57 -2.59 -16.59 21.13
CA ALA A 57 -2.15 -16.43 22.52
C ALA A 57 -3.25 -16.83 23.52
N ASN A 58 -4.50 -16.41 23.28
CA ASN A 58 -5.64 -16.81 24.11
C ASN A 58 -5.88 -18.33 24.07
N ARG A 59 -5.75 -18.97 22.89
CA ARG A 59 -5.88 -20.43 22.74
C ARG A 59 -4.75 -21.21 23.42
N ALA A 60 -3.55 -20.65 23.47
CA ALA A 60 -2.41 -21.27 24.15
C ALA A 60 -2.53 -21.27 25.68
N GLY A 61 -3.59 -20.70 26.25
CA GLY A 61 -3.85 -20.70 27.69
C GLY A 61 -2.77 -19.99 28.50
N THR A 62 -1.99 -19.11 27.86
CA THR A 62 -1.01 -18.29 28.58
C THR A 62 -1.78 -17.25 29.37
N ALA A 63 -2.16 -17.58 30.60
CA ALA A 63 -2.57 -16.62 31.61
C ALA A 63 -1.39 -15.65 31.75
N PHE A 64 -1.49 -14.50 31.08
CA PHE A 64 -0.67 -13.35 31.44
C PHE A 64 -1.06 -13.01 32.88
N GLU A 65 -0.15 -13.28 33.83
CA GLU A 65 -0.17 -12.58 35.10
C GLU A 65 -0.32 -11.09 34.82
N GLU A 66 -1.27 -10.45 35.49
CA GLU A 66 -1.45 -9.00 35.42
C GLU A 66 -0.08 -8.33 35.59
N PRO A 67 0.34 -7.47 34.65
CA PRO A 67 1.64 -6.83 34.75
C PRO A 67 1.61 -5.90 35.96
N THR A 68 2.38 -6.26 36.99
CA THR A 68 2.64 -5.38 38.12
C THR A 68 3.22 -4.07 37.59
N VAL A 69 2.52 -2.98 37.87
CA VAL A 69 2.94 -1.62 37.53
C VAL A 69 4.16 -1.27 38.37
N ASN A 70 5.34 -1.66 37.91
CA ASN A 70 6.61 -1.14 38.40
C ASN A 70 7.04 -0.01 37.46
N GLY A 71 6.90 1.21 37.94
CA GLY A 71 7.33 2.41 37.26
C GLY A 71 8.85 2.47 37.19
N ASP A 72 9.43 2.02 36.07
CA ASP A 72 10.58 2.68 35.42
C ASP A 72 10.91 2.13 34.01
N THR A 73 9.97 1.46 33.33
CA THR A 73 10.19 1.04 31.93
C THR A 73 9.59 2.08 31.01
N THR A 74 10.46 2.80 30.32
CA THR A 74 10.13 3.76 29.25
C THR A 74 8.94 3.29 28.43
N TRP A 75 7.83 3.98 28.65
CA TRP A 75 6.65 4.16 27.84
C TRP A 75 7.02 4.51 26.38
N ALA A 76 7.57 3.54 25.64
CA ALA A 76 7.38 3.55 24.19
C ALA A 76 5.86 3.42 23.97
N CYS A 77 5.22 4.56 23.76
CA CYS A 77 3.79 4.70 23.83
C CYS A 77 3.11 3.77 22.81
N LYS A 78 2.02 3.10 23.19
CA LYS A 78 1.09 2.43 22.25
C LYS A 78 0.55 3.36 21.14
N SER A 79 0.79 4.68 21.24
CA SER A 79 0.51 5.64 20.16
C SER A 79 1.59 5.64 19.06
N CYS A 80 2.84 5.27 19.36
CA CYS A 80 3.93 5.21 18.39
C CYS A 80 3.74 4.05 17.40
N THR A 81 3.11 2.95 17.84
CA THR A 81 2.81 1.80 16.97
C THR A 81 1.70 2.10 15.96
N HIS A 82 0.66 2.84 16.37
CA HIS A 82 -0.42 3.26 15.47
C HIS A 82 0.02 4.39 14.52
N GLY A 83 0.84 5.34 15.00
CA GLY A 83 1.44 6.36 14.14
C GLY A 83 2.46 5.79 13.14
N GLY A 84 3.22 4.77 13.56
CA GLY A 84 4.20 4.09 12.71
C GLY A 84 3.54 3.35 11.53
N ILE A 85 2.52 2.53 11.79
CA ILE A 85 1.82 1.81 10.71
C ILE A 85 1.11 2.77 9.74
N VAL A 86 0.51 3.86 10.24
CA VAL A 86 -0.13 4.86 9.36
C VAL A 86 0.90 5.55 8.47
N SER A 87 2.09 5.84 9.01
CA SER A 87 3.20 6.40 8.23
C SER A 87 3.70 5.39 7.18
N HIS A 88 3.81 4.12 7.53
CA HIS A 88 4.21 3.09 6.55
C HIS A 88 3.13 2.87 5.47
N ALA A 89 1.85 2.89 5.84
CA ALA A 89 0.73 2.82 4.89
C ALA A 89 0.73 4.02 3.92
N ALA A 90 1.02 5.23 4.43
CA ALA A 90 1.26 6.39 3.59
C ALA A 90 2.46 6.13 2.65
N GLY A 91 3.55 5.55 3.15
CA GLY A 91 4.71 5.19 2.33
C GLY A 91 4.38 4.29 1.14
N VAL A 92 3.60 3.23 1.36
CA VAL A 92 3.11 2.34 0.28
C VAL A 92 2.26 3.13 -0.72
N GLN A 93 1.38 4.00 -0.25
CA GLN A 93 0.55 4.84 -1.13
C GLN A 93 1.38 5.79 -2.00
N LEU A 94 2.37 6.46 -1.40
CA LEU A 94 3.22 7.39 -2.13
C LEU A 94 4.03 6.67 -3.23
N ILE A 95 4.52 5.45 -2.95
CA ILE A 95 5.16 4.62 -3.97
C ILE A 95 4.17 4.30 -5.10
N TYR A 96 2.93 3.89 -4.77
CA TYR A 96 1.92 3.58 -5.78
C TYR A 96 1.62 4.76 -6.70
N GLU A 97 1.29 5.92 -6.12
CA GLU A 97 0.91 7.10 -6.88
C GLU A 97 2.07 7.63 -7.71
N GLY A 98 3.29 7.61 -7.16
CA GLY A 98 4.48 8.01 -7.89
C GLY A 98 4.75 7.13 -9.11
N LEU A 99 4.71 5.80 -8.95
CA LEU A 99 4.88 4.86 -10.08
C LEU A 99 3.72 4.91 -11.07
N GLY A 100 2.49 5.11 -10.58
CA GLY A 100 1.31 5.32 -11.40
C GLY A 100 1.44 6.55 -12.29
N LEU A 101 1.92 7.66 -11.72
CA LEU A 101 2.22 8.88 -12.46
C LEU A 101 3.37 8.68 -13.46
N THR A 102 4.45 8.00 -13.06
CA THR A 102 5.54 7.62 -13.98
C THR A 102 5.03 6.80 -15.17
N ARG A 103 4.10 5.86 -14.96
CA ARG A 103 3.47 5.08 -16.03
C ARG A 103 2.69 5.97 -17.00
N THR A 104 1.91 6.91 -16.49
CA THR A 104 1.18 7.88 -17.33
C THR A 104 2.15 8.71 -18.16
N LEU A 105 3.16 9.31 -17.53
CA LEU A 105 4.18 10.13 -18.21
C LEU A 105 4.94 9.33 -19.28
N ALA A 106 5.29 8.08 -18.99
CA ALA A 106 5.97 7.20 -19.94
C ALA A 106 5.09 6.79 -21.14
N HIS A 107 3.76 6.87 -21.02
CA HIS A 107 2.84 6.55 -22.11
C HIS A 107 2.47 7.76 -22.96
N GLU A 108 2.26 8.90 -22.30
CA GLU A 108 1.83 10.13 -22.96
C GLU A 108 3.02 10.88 -23.58
N GLU A 109 4.24 10.63 -23.07
CA GLU A 109 5.49 11.25 -23.50
C GLU A 109 5.33 12.76 -23.78
N PRO A 110 4.84 13.55 -22.79
CA PRO A 110 4.42 14.93 -23.01
C PRO A 110 5.52 15.82 -23.60
N TRP A 111 6.77 15.56 -23.25
CA TRP A 111 7.97 16.22 -23.78
C TRP A 111 8.22 16.01 -25.29
N THR A 112 7.46 15.15 -25.97
CA THR A 112 7.54 14.93 -27.43
C THR A 112 6.56 15.79 -28.22
N GLY A 113 5.60 16.45 -27.55
CA GLY A 113 4.66 17.37 -28.16
C GLY A 113 5.33 18.63 -28.70
N ASP A 114 4.73 19.25 -29.71
CA ASP A 114 5.09 20.60 -30.15
C ASP A 114 4.62 21.60 -29.08
N GLY A 115 5.41 21.76 -28.00
CA GLY A 115 5.11 22.55 -26.80
C GLY A 115 4.11 23.69 -27.02
N GLU A 116 2.84 23.42 -26.69
CA GLU A 116 1.72 24.30 -27.02
C GLU A 116 1.82 25.63 -26.23
N SER A 117 2.46 25.61 -25.05
CA SER A 117 2.84 26.81 -24.29
C SER A 117 3.86 26.52 -23.19
N VAL A 118 4.67 27.52 -22.83
CA VAL A 118 5.66 27.45 -21.71
C VAL A 118 5.02 27.07 -20.36
N GLN A 119 3.74 27.38 -20.15
CA GLN A 119 3.05 27.03 -18.88
C GLN A 119 2.69 25.56 -18.79
N VAL A 120 2.39 24.92 -19.93
CA VAL A 120 2.09 23.49 -20.02
C VAL A 120 3.39 22.69 -19.84
N ASP A 121 4.47 23.10 -20.52
CA ASP A 121 5.79 22.48 -20.36
C ASP A 121 6.26 22.48 -18.88
N ILE A 122 6.02 23.56 -18.14
CA ILE A 122 6.38 23.64 -16.72
C ILE A 122 5.54 22.69 -15.87
N GLU A 123 4.26 22.51 -16.18
CA GLU A 123 3.39 21.60 -15.41
C GLU A 123 3.81 20.13 -15.62
N GLU A 124 4.13 19.76 -16.87
CA GLU A 124 4.65 18.43 -17.23
C GLU A 124 5.99 18.13 -16.54
N ASP A 125 6.91 19.11 -16.50
CA ASP A 125 8.15 19.00 -15.74
C ASP A 125 7.90 18.82 -14.23
N LEU A 126 6.87 19.49 -13.67
CA LEU A 126 6.50 19.35 -12.27
C LEU A 126 5.89 17.97 -11.97
N GLU A 127 5.15 17.36 -12.90
CA GLU A 127 4.63 16.00 -12.74
C GLU A 127 5.75 14.96 -12.65
N ILE A 128 6.83 15.12 -13.44
CA ILE A 128 8.02 14.27 -13.33
C ILE A 128 8.63 14.38 -11.92
N LEU A 129 8.80 15.61 -11.43
CA LEU A 129 9.34 15.83 -10.08
C LEU A 129 8.39 15.32 -8.99
N ALA A 130 7.08 15.46 -9.17
CA ALA A 130 6.08 14.95 -8.25
C ALA A 130 6.17 13.42 -8.16
N ALA A 131 6.28 12.73 -9.29
CA ALA A 131 6.45 11.28 -9.32
C ALA A 131 7.69 10.83 -8.53
N ASP A 132 8.85 11.45 -8.79
CA ASP A 132 10.10 11.15 -8.09
C ASP A 132 10.01 11.41 -6.58
N ILE A 133 9.41 12.53 -6.18
CA ILE A 133 9.22 12.89 -4.76
C ILE A 133 8.32 11.87 -4.06
N LEU A 134 7.20 11.50 -4.67
CA LEU A 134 6.26 10.52 -4.13
C LEU A 134 6.96 9.18 -3.89
N VAL A 135 7.68 8.65 -4.89
CA VAL A 135 8.43 7.40 -4.74
C VAL A 135 9.52 7.53 -3.65
N ALA A 136 10.32 8.60 -3.68
CA ALA A 136 11.41 8.79 -2.73
C ALA A 136 10.92 8.93 -1.28
N ARG A 137 9.84 9.71 -1.06
CA ARG A 137 9.22 9.86 0.26
C ARG A 137 8.59 8.55 0.72
N GLY A 138 7.98 7.80 -0.18
CA GLY A 138 7.47 6.48 0.11
C GLY A 138 8.56 5.52 0.61
N PHE A 139 9.69 5.45 -0.11
CA PHE A 139 10.86 4.69 0.35
C PHE A 139 11.40 5.16 1.69
N TYR A 140 11.48 6.48 1.90
CA TYR A 140 11.96 7.05 3.16
C TYR A 140 11.13 6.55 4.35
N LEU A 141 9.80 6.51 4.19
CA LEU A 141 8.89 6.01 5.24
C LEU A 141 9.04 4.51 5.48
N LEU A 142 9.41 3.72 4.47
CA LEU A 142 9.58 2.26 4.60
C LEU A 142 11.01 1.84 4.93
N ALA A 143 12.01 2.72 4.82
CA ALA A 143 13.44 2.39 4.85
C ALA A 143 13.92 1.68 6.13
N ARG A 144 13.20 1.81 7.24
CA ARG A 144 13.52 1.19 8.54
C ARG A 144 12.60 0.03 8.89
N THR A 145 11.97 -0.57 7.89
CA THR A 145 11.05 -1.69 8.03
C THR A 145 11.54 -2.87 7.21
N ASP A 146 11.04 -4.07 7.54
CA ASP A 146 11.32 -5.28 6.77
C ASP A 146 10.66 -5.25 5.36
N ALA A 147 9.78 -4.28 5.10
CA ALA A 147 9.16 -4.08 3.79
C ALA A 147 10.03 -3.28 2.80
N ALA A 148 11.18 -2.73 3.24
CA ALA A 148 12.06 -1.95 2.37
C ALA A 148 12.58 -2.76 1.16
N GLU A 149 12.89 -4.05 1.37
CA GLU A 149 13.35 -4.92 0.28
C GLU A 149 12.23 -5.17 -0.74
N THR A 150 11.01 -5.46 -0.28
CA THR A 150 9.84 -5.61 -1.15
C THR A 150 9.55 -4.33 -1.92
N ALA A 151 9.68 -3.15 -1.29
CA ALA A 151 9.47 -1.88 -1.98
C ALA A 151 10.46 -1.67 -3.14
N VAL A 152 11.73 -2.04 -2.94
CA VAL A 152 12.75 -2.00 -4.01
C VAL A 152 12.40 -2.99 -5.13
N GLN A 153 11.93 -4.18 -4.78
CA GLN A 153 11.51 -5.19 -5.75
C GLN A 153 10.33 -4.70 -6.60
N THR A 154 9.32 -4.04 -5.99
CA THR A 154 8.19 -3.42 -6.69
C THR A 154 8.67 -2.44 -7.76
N VAL A 155 9.57 -1.51 -7.43
CA VAL A 155 10.09 -0.52 -8.40
C VAL A 155 10.93 -1.16 -9.49
N GLN A 156 11.76 -2.16 -9.15
CA GLN A 156 12.55 -2.87 -10.16
C GLN A 156 11.67 -3.68 -11.12
N SER A 157 10.62 -4.34 -10.60
CA SER A 157 9.66 -5.08 -11.42
C SER A 157 8.90 -4.13 -12.33
N PHE A 158 8.38 -3.02 -11.80
CA PHE A 158 7.77 -1.95 -12.57
C PHE A 158 8.68 -1.46 -13.71
N GLY A 159 9.93 -1.07 -13.41
CA GLY A 159 10.86 -0.58 -14.43
C GLY A 159 11.18 -1.61 -15.52
N ARG A 160 11.31 -2.90 -15.14
CA ARG A 160 11.48 -3.99 -16.10
C ARG A 160 10.25 -4.16 -16.98
N ASP A 161 9.05 -4.03 -16.42
CA ASP A 161 7.81 -4.20 -17.18
C ASP A 161 7.53 -3.01 -18.10
N GLN A 162 7.85 -1.78 -17.69
CA GLN A 162 7.85 -0.61 -18.57
C GLN A 162 8.84 -0.75 -19.74
N THR A 163 10.05 -1.27 -19.47
CA THR A 163 11.03 -1.55 -20.53
C THR A 163 10.52 -2.60 -21.53
N LYS A 164 9.91 -3.69 -21.04
CA LYS A 164 9.33 -4.73 -21.92
C LYS A 164 8.17 -4.17 -22.71
N ARG A 165 7.31 -3.36 -22.10
CA ARG A 165 6.15 -2.74 -22.73
C ARG A 165 6.57 -1.82 -23.87
N HIS A 166 7.56 -0.95 -23.66
CA HIS A 166 8.08 -0.06 -24.70
C HIS A 166 8.64 -0.82 -25.91
N ALA A 167 9.06 -2.08 -25.74
CA ALA A 167 9.51 -2.93 -26.84
C ALA A 167 8.37 -3.63 -27.62
N LEU A 168 7.11 -3.52 -27.16
CA LEU A 168 5.95 -4.12 -27.82
C LEU A 168 5.46 -3.23 -28.98
N GLY A 169 4.91 -3.88 -30.02
CA GLY A 169 4.18 -3.18 -31.08
C GLY A 169 2.70 -2.95 -30.76
N ASP A 170 2.04 -2.10 -31.55
CA ASP A 170 0.61 -1.74 -31.39
C ASP A 170 -0.34 -2.95 -31.43
N ASP A 171 0.03 -4.03 -32.11
CA ASP A 171 -0.73 -5.28 -32.22
C ASP A 171 -0.76 -6.09 -30.90
N GLN A 172 0.09 -5.73 -29.94
CA GLN A 172 0.26 -6.43 -28.67
C GLN A 172 -0.37 -5.70 -27.47
N ALA A 173 -1.42 -4.90 -27.72
CA ALA A 173 -2.10 -4.11 -26.70
C ALA A 173 -2.60 -4.91 -25.48
N ALA A 174 -3.01 -6.17 -25.66
CA ALA A 174 -3.40 -7.04 -24.54
C ALA A 174 -2.20 -7.34 -23.62
N ARG A 175 -1.05 -7.67 -24.19
CA ARG A 175 0.17 -7.94 -23.44
C ARG A 175 0.71 -6.69 -22.76
N ALA A 176 0.56 -5.53 -23.40
CA ALA A 176 0.92 -4.25 -22.82
C ALA A 176 0.09 -3.96 -21.55
N ARG A 177 -1.23 -4.20 -21.58
CA ARG A 177 -2.10 -4.06 -20.40
C ARG A 177 -1.77 -5.04 -19.28
N GLU A 178 -1.41 -6.27 -19.62
CA GLU A 178 -0.94 -7.25 -18.62
C GLU A 178 0.32 -6.76 -17.90
N LEU A 179 1.29 -6.21 -18.64
CA LEU A 179 2.49 -5.63 -18.05
C LEU A 179 2.18 -4.43 -17.14
N ASP A 180 1.23 -3.57 -17.54
CA ASP A 180 0.82 -2.45 -16.70
C ASP A 180 0.16 -2.89 -15.40
N ALA A 181 -0.69 -3.91 -15.45
CA ALA A 181 -1.44 -4.42 -14.30
C ALA A 181 -0.55 -5.12 -13.26
N ASN A 182 0.69 -5.47 -13.60
CA ASN A 182 1.64 -6.03 -12.64
C ASN A 182 1.97 -5.05 -11.52
N LEU A 183 1.92 -3.73 -11.77
CA LEU A 183 2.13 -2.72 -10.72
C LEU A 183 1.10 -2.87 -9.61
N GLU A 184 -0.18 -2.99 -9.97
CA GLU A 184 -1.26 -3.19 -9.01
C GLU A 184 -1.12 -4.50 -8.21
N ARG A 185 -0.52 -5.54 -8.80
CA ARG A 185 -0.20 -6.77 -8.05
C ARG A 185 0.95 -6.55 -7.07
N ASP A 186 2.07 -6.04 -7.55
CA ASP A 186 3.29 -5.86 -6.76
C ASP A 186 3.06 -4.87 -5.60
N ILE A 187 2.20 -3.87 -5.78
CA ILE A 187 1.91 -2.88 -4.74
C ILE A 187 0.99 -3.43 -3.65
N LEU A 188 0.02 -4.31 -3.97
CA LEU A 188 -0.79 -4.93 -2.93
C LEU A 188 0.01 -5.99 -2.17
N GLU A 189 0.93 -6.70 -2.83
CA GLU A 189 1.90 -7.53 -2.13
C GLU A 189 2.74 -6.68 -1.16
N LEU A 190 3.30 -5.56 -1.62
CA LEU A 190 4.01 -4.61 -0.75
C LEU A 190 3.14 -4.13 0.42
N ALA A 191 1.87 -3.84 0.17
CA ALA A 191 0.93 -3.40 1.20
C ALA A 191 0.75 -4.44 2.30
N VAL A 192 0.55 -5.72 1.93
CA VAL A 192 0.41 -6.85 2.86
C VAL A 192 1.70 -7.08 3.63
N GLN A 193 2.85 -7.10 2.96
CA GLN A 193 4.16 -7.26 3.59
C GLN A 193 4.46 -6.13 4.59
N THR A 194 4.12 -4.89 4.24
CA THR A 194 4.27 -3.73 5.13
C THR A 194 3.38 -3.85 6.36
N GLY A 195 2.14 -4.29 6.21
CA GLY A 195 1.24 -4.53 7.32
C GLY A 195 1.74 -5.65 8.25
N ALA A 196 2.28 -6.72 7.67
CA ALA A 196 2.86 -7.83 8.42
C ALA A 196 4.12 -7.43 9.18
N ALA A 197 5.02 -6.70 8.53
CA ALA A 197 6.24 -6.17 9.14
C ALA A 197 5.94 -5.29 10.36
N ALA A 198 4.88 -4.47 10.32
CA ALA A 198 4.48 -3.65 11.46
C ALA A 198 3.93 -4.46 12.65
N ALA A 199 3.50 -5.69 12.41
CA ALA A 199 3.10 -6.63 13.46
C ALA A 199 4.24 -7.56 13.90
N ASP A 200 5.47 -7.33 13.39
CA ASP A 200 6.65 -8.20 13.57
C ASP A 200 6.37 -9.66 13.19
N GLN A 201 5.58 -9.89 12.13
CA GLN A 201 5.21 -11.21 11.62
C GLN A 201 5.42 -11.29 10.10
N PRO A 202 5.64 -12.50 9.55
CA PRO A 202 5.63 -12.68 8.11
C PRO A 202 4.21 -12.52 7.53
N ALA A 203 4.12 -12.05 6.29
CA ALA A 203 2.86 -12.05 5.55
C ALA A 203 2.32 -13.48 5.42
N THR A 204 1.01 -13.65 5.66
CA THR A 204 0.37 -14.96 5.55
C THR A 204 -0.03 -15.21 4.08
N PRO A 205 0.07 -16.45 3.57
CA PRO A 205 -0.38 -16.78 2.21
C PRO A 205 -1.85 -16.42 1.96
N ARG A 206 -2.66 -16.37 3.02
CA ARG A 206 -4.07 -16.02 2.95
C ARG A 206 -4.28 -14.52 2.69
N LEU A 207 -3.53 -13.64 3.34
CA LEU A 207 -3.59 -12.20 3.06
C LEU A 207 -3.09 -11.88 1.64
N LEU A 208 -2.06 -12.61 1.18
CA LEU A 208 -1.60 -12.50 -0.21
C LEU A 208 -2.69 -12.96 -1.20
N ALA A 209 -3.44 -14.02 -0.89
CA ALA A 209 -4.55 -14.44 -1.73
C ALA A 209 -5.68 -13.38 -1.78
N VAL A 210 -5.97 -12.69 -0.67
CA VAL A 210 -6.91 -11.56 -0.67
C VAL A 210 -6.41 -10.42 -1.56
N ALA A 211 -5.10 -10.12 -1.51
CA ALA A 211 -4.50 -9.14 -2.41
C ALA A 211 -4.72 -9.53 -3.88
N ASP A 212 -4.48 -10.79 -4.25
CA ASP A 212 -4.69 -11.31 -5.59
C ASP A 212 -6.18 -11.20 -6.04
N GLU A 213 -7.13 -11.47 -5.14
CA GLU A 213 -8.57 -11.30 -5.43
C GLU A 213 -8.93 -9.83 -5.78
N ILE A 214 -8.30 -8.86 -5.10
CA ILE A 214 -8.49 -7.44 -5.40
C ILE A 214 -7.92 -7.13 -6.79
N VAL A 215 -6.73 -7.64 -7.11
CA VAL A 215 -6.12 -7.45 -8.43
C VAL A 215 -6.99 -8.04 -9.53
N ASP A 216 -7.53 -9.25 -9.35
CA ASP A 216 -8.34 -9.92 -10.37
C ASP A 216 -9.65 -9.15 -10.70
N THR A 217 -10.10 -8.31 -9.76
CA THR A 217 -11.26 -7.43 -9.95
C THR A 217 -10.87 -6.01 -10.40
N THR A 218 -9.58 -5.70 -10.43
CA THR A 218 -9.03 -4.37 -10.74
C THR A 218 -8.28 -4.40 -12.08
N GLY A 219 -8.41 -3.34 -12.87
CA GLY A 219 -7.61 -3.16 -14.07
C GLY A 219 -6.21 -2.62 -13.77
N THR A 220 -5.75 -1.70 -14.60
CA THR A 220 -4.47 -0.97 -14.44
C THR A 220 -4.58 0.22 -13.49
N SER A 221 -5.59 0.27 -12.62
CA SER A 221 -5.78 1.32 -11.61
C SER A 221 -6.84 0.90 -10.61
N PHE A 222 -6.63 1.16 -9.32
CA PHE A 222 -7.64 0.87 -8.30
C PHE A 222 -8.89 1.77 -8.43
N PRO A 223 -10.11 1.21 -8.34
CA PRO A 223 -11.32 2.01 -8.16
C PRO A 223 -11.30 2.66 -6.76
N PRO A 224 -12.24 3.56 -6.44
CA PRO A 224 -12.35 4.14 -5.10
C PRO A 224 -12.39 3.05 -4.01
N VAL A 225 -11.70 3.31 -2.89
CA VAL A 225 -11.53 2.33 -1.81
C VAL A 225 -12.83 1.74 -1.26
N ASP A 226 -13.92 2.49 -1.25
CA ASP A 226 -15.21 1.98 -0.75
C ASP A 226 -15.78 0.86 -1.64
N GLU A 227 -15.38 0.76 -2.92
CA GLU A 227 -15.75 -0.35 -3.82
C GLU A 227 -14.89 -1.61 -3.58
N CYS A 228 -13.58 -1.43 -3.32
CA CYS A 228 -12.68 -2.54 -3.00
C CYS A 228 -12.87 -3.08 -1.57
N LEU A 229 -13.17 -2.20 -0.61
CA LEU A 229 -13.26 -2.56 0.81
C LEU A 229 -14.32 -3.61 1.11
N VAL A 230 -15.44 -3.60 0.37
CA VAL A 230 -16.49 -4.61 0.55
C VAL A 230 -15.99 -6.02 0.23
N ALA A 231 -15.03 -6.15 -0.70
CA ALA A 231 -14.36 -7.43 -0.97
C ALA A 231 -13.37 -7.77 0.15
N VAL A 232 -12.55 -6.80 0.56
CA VAL A 232 -11.55 -6.97 1.63
C VAL A 232 -12.19 -7.34 2.97
N GLU A 233 -13.16 -6.56 3.44
CA GLU A 233 -13.86 -6.80 4.71
C GLU A 233 -14.60 -8.14 4.70
N ARG A 234 -15.17 -8.57 3.56
CA ARG A 234 -15.79 -9.89 3.45
C ARG A 234 -14.76 -11.01 3.59
N SER A 235 -13.67 -10.97 2.81
CA SER A 235 -12.63 -12.00 2.85
C SER A 235 -11.89 -12.02 4.21
N LEU A 236 -11.75 -10.86 4.87
CA LEU A 236 -11.22 -10.70 6.22
C LEU A 236 -12.20 -11.10 7.35
N SER A 237 -13.52 -11.02 7.12
CA SER A 237 -14.52 -11.51 8.08
C SER A 237 -14.67 -13.04 8.01
N GLU A 238 -14.62 -13.62 6.82
CA GLU A 238 -14.52 -15.08 6.62
C GLU A 238 -13.22 -15.66 7.23
N LEU A 239 -12.24 -14.80 7.48
CA LEU A 239 -11.00 -15.08 8.21
C LEU A 239 -11.24 -15.34 9.69
N GLU A 240 -12.12 -14.57 10.32
CA GLU A 240 -12.48 -14.74 11.75
C GLU A 240 -13.34 -16.00 11.97
N ASP A 241 -14.33 -16.25 11.11
CA ASP A 241 -15.30 -17.35 11.28
C ASP A 241 -14.69 -18.76 11.09
N TYR A 242 -13.69 -18.91 10.19
CA TYR A 242 -13.02 -20.20 9.99
C TYR A 242 -12.23 -20.65 11.22
N THR A 243 -11.78 -19.71 12.07
CA THR A 243 -11.07 -20.07 13.31
C THR A 243 -11.99 -20.65 14.38
N THR A 244 -13.30 -20.42 14.25
CA THR A 244 -14.32 -20.85 15.21
C THR A 244 -14.87 -22.27 14.91
N ASP A 245 -14.89 -22.70 13.64
CA ASP A 245 -15.48 -23.99 13.22
C ASP A 245 -14.56 -25.22 13.42
N ARG A 246 -13.29 -25.03 13.84
CA ARG A 246 -12.39 -26.17 14.10
C ARG A 246 -12.62 -26.87 15.45
N ALA A 247 -13.57 -26.40 16.27
CA ALA A 247 -13.95 -27.05 17.52
C ALA A 247 -15.10 -28.06 17.33
N LYS A 248 -14.89 -29.15 16.58
CA LYS A 248 -15.81 -30.30 16.66
C LYS A 248 -15.48 -31.13 17.90
N PRO A 249 -16.43 -31.32 18.85
CA PRO A 249 -16.20 -32.17 20.01
C PRO A 249 -16.17 -33.63 19.52
N ALA A 250 -15.02 -34.28 19.65
CA ALA A 250 -14.92 -35.72 19.55
C ALA A 250 -15.76 -36.33 20.68
N THR A 251 -17.00 -36.69 20.36
CA THR A 251 -17.86 -37.46 21.26
C THR A 251 -17.81 -38.90 20.77
N ASP A 252 -17.15 -39.74 21.56
CA ASP A 252 -17.00 -41.18 21.38
C ASP A 252 -18.20 -41.89 22.04
N PRO A 253 -18.91 -42.81 21.37
CA PRO A 253 -19.82 -43.76 22.01
C PRO A 253 -19.19 -45.14 22.27
#